data_AF-A0A935YWX9-F1
#
_entry.id   AF-A0A935YWX9-F1
#
_cell.length_a   1.000
_cell.length_b   1.000
_cell.length_c   1.000
_cell.angle_alpha   90.00
_cell.angle_beta   90.00
_cell.angle_gamma   90.00
#
_symmetry.space_group_name_H-M   'P 1'
#
loop_
_entity.id
_entity.type
_entity.pdbx_description
1 polymer ?
#
loop_
_entity_poly.entity_id
_entity_poly.type
_entity_poly.pdbx_seq_one_letter_code
_entity_poly.pdbx_strand_id
1 'polypeptide(L)'
;MALITFSSPVMKKDVTVYAVAGDRGTLLAVAKAHKIPIPFDCGNGECGSCLVEVTHLDPSLRMGLTLNEKEKEQLRQLGKITEAEIEEAEVNDMPPRYRLACQYFVRKEDILVTFGGDETLPAQRPATTHAAPIFNDRMELRSVGDFLAHAVAVEQSAADHFDELAESMDGCGNKEVAELFRQLAGYSRLHLQDAKERASAIDVTGRMPKEYDWPDMEAPEQTELWAGDSSLTRSDALKAALKGETRGFEFYHYVAETTADAEIRALAKEFRKEEQEHVKILERWIIQEEARANA
;
A
#
# COMPACT_ATOMS: atom_id res chain seq x y z
N MET A 1 -14.31 13.89 -8.81
CA MET A 1 -13.23 13.64 -7.85
C MET A 1 -12.11 12.96 -8.62
N ALA A 2 -10.87 13.26 -8.26
CA ALA A 2 -9.67 12.66 -8.82
C ALA A 2 -8.86 12.02 -7.69
N LEU A 3 -8.29 10.84 -7.96
CA LEU A 3 -7.33 10.18 -7.08
C LEU A 3 -5.93 10.63 -7.45
N ILE A 4 -5.23 11.23 -6.50
CA ILE A 4 -3.83 11.65 -6.68
C ILE A 4 -2.98 10.81 -5.76
N THR A 5 -2.10 10.00 -6.34
CA THR A 5 -1.11 9.21 -5.60
C THR A 5 0.22 9.96 -5.63
N PHE A 6 0.78 10.30 -4.47
CA PHE A 6 2.11 10.91 -4.35
C PHE A 6 3.14 9.86 -4.00
N SER A 7 4.24 9.82 -4.75
CA SER A 7 5.38 8.93 -4.52
C SER A 7 6.69 9.70 -4.56
N SER A 8 7.60 9.41 -3.64
CA SER A 8 8.92 10.06 -3.60
C SER A 8 9.93 9.24 -2.80
N PRO A 9 11.22 9.25 -3.15
CA PRO A 9 12.29 8.64 -2.35
C PRO A 9 12.46 9.25 -0.95
N VAL A 10 11.98 10.46 -0.69
CA VAL A 10 12.02 11.07 0.66
C VAL A 10 10.76 10.75 1.49
N MET A 11 9.75 10.15 0.85
CA MET A 11 8.50 9.76 1.51
C MET A 11 8.59 8.32 2.03
N LYS A 12 7.99 8.14 3.20
CA LYS A 12 7.89 6.85 3.89
C LYS A 12 7.03 5.84 3.13
N LYS A 13 5.90 6.29 2.59
CA LYS A 13 4.95 5.48 1.83
C LYS A 13 4.27 6.35 0.80
N ASP A 14 3.75 5.73 -0.25
CA ASP A 14 2.90 6.43 -1.20
C ASP A 14 1.61 6.88 -0.50
N VAL A 15 1.17 8.10 -0.78
CA VAL A 15 -0.03 8.67 -0.17
C VAL A 15 -1.02 8.99 -1.27
N THR A 16 -2.18 8.35 -1.22
CA THR A 16 -3.30 8.65 -2.12
C THR A 16 -4.25 9.62 -1.46
N VAL A 17 -4.60 10.70 -2.15
CA VAL A 17 -5.53 11.72 -1.66
C VAL A 17 -6.64 11.97 -2.66
N TYR A 18 -7.80 12.34 -2.13
CA TYR A 18 -8.94 12.72 -2.95
C TYR A 18 -8.91 14.22 -3.21
N ALA A 19 -8.87 14.60 -4.49
CA ALA A 19 -8.98 15.98 -4.89
C ALA A 19 -10.35 16.27 -5.52
N VAL A 20 -10.99 17.35 -5.06
CA VAL A 20 -12.24 17.84 -5.63
C VAL A 20 -11.90 18.63 -6.90
N ALA A 21 -12.09 17.98 -8.05
CA ALA A 21 -11.93 18.63 -9.35
C ALA A 21 -12.85 19.87 -9.45
N GLY A 22 -12.26 21.06 -9.59
CA GLY A 22 -12.98 22.34 -9.68
C GLY A 22 -12.77 23.28 -8.48
N ASP A 23 -12.23 22.78 -7.37
CA ASP A 23 -11.62 23.65 -6.37
C ASP A 23 -10.32 24.18 -6.99
N ARG A 24 -10.09 25.50 -7.00
CA ARG A 24 -9.01 26.15 -7.77
C ARG A 24 -7.59 25.86 -7.23
N GLY A 25 -7.42 24.73 -6.52
CA GLY A 25 -6.17 24.28 -5.93
C GLY A 25 -5.20 23.73 -6.97
N THR A 26 -3.96 24.18 -6.87
CA THR A 26 -2.83 23.57 -7.60
C THR A 26 -2.42 22.26 -6.93
N LEU A 27 -1.68 21.42 -7.65
CA LEU A 27 -1.14 20.18 -7.10
C LEU A 27 -0.29 20.44 -5.84
N LEU A 28 0.46 21.55 -5.82
CA LEU A 28 1.19 21.99 -4.63
C LEU A 28 0.26 22.36 -3.47
N ALA A 29 -0.91 22.97 -3.72
CA ALA A 29 -1.87 23.29 -2.67
C ALA A 29 -2.46 22.01 -2.05
N VAL A 30 -2.79 21.01 -2.87
CA VAL A 30 -3.24 19.70 -2.42
C VAL A 30 -2.14 19.00 -1.60
N ALA A 31 -0.91 19.00 -2.10
CA ALA A 31 0.23 18.45 -1.38
C ALA A 31 0.41 19.10 0.01
N LYS A 32 0.33 20.43 0.10
CA LYS A 32 0.41 21.17 1.38
C LYS A 32 -0.71 20.81 2.35
N ALA A 33 -1.96 20.72 1.87
CA ALA A 33 -3.11 20.36 2.69
C ALA A 33 -2.95 18.96 3.32
N HIS A 34 -2.31 18.04 2.59
CA HIS A 34 -2.07 16.66 3.03
C HIS A 34 -0.66 16.42 3.60
N LYS A 35 0.11 17.48 3.87
CA LYS A 35 1.47 17.41 4.44
C LYS A 35 2.46 16.58 3.62
N ILE A 36 2.31 16.59 2.29
CA ILE A 36 3.21 15.93 1.35
C ILE A 36 4.44 16.83 1.11
N PRO A 37 5.67 16.31 1.26
CA PRO A 37 6.89 17.11 1.26
C PRO A 37 7.42 17.41 -0.16
N ILE A 38 6.59 17.97 -1.05
CA ILE A 38 7.07 18.45 -2.35
C ILE A 38 7.96 19.68 -2.11
N PRO A 39 9.22 19.70 -2.61
CA PRO A 39 10.08 20.88 -2.48
C PRO A 39 9.46 22.10 -3.17
N PHE A 40 9.52 23.28 -2.55
CA PHE A 40 9.06 24.52 -3.19
C PHE A 40 9.74 25.73 -2.57
N ASP A 41 10.16 26.69 -3.41
CA ASP A 41 10.72 27.97 -2.94
C ASP A 41 9.78 29.14 -3.25
N CYS A 42 9.39 29.30 -4.52
CA CYS A 42 8.60 30.46 -4.98
C CYS A 42 7.08 30.26 -4.99
N GLY A 43 6.61 29.04 -5.27
CA GLY A 43 5.18 28.74 -5.46
C GLY A 43 4.49 29.42 -6.67
N ASN A 44 5.22 30.13 -7.53
CA ASN A 44 4.68 30.93 -8.64
C ASN A 44 5.23 30.53 -10.03
N GLY A 45 6.00 29.44 -10.10
CA GLY A 45 6.55 28.90 -11.35
C GLY A 45 7.89 29.49 -11.79
N GLU A 46 8.58 30.26 -10.96
CA GLU A 46 9.81 30.97 -11.33
C GLU A 46 11.12 30.25 -10.96
N CYS A 47 11.10 29.32 -10.00
CA CYS A 47 12.32 28.67 -9.50
C CYS A 47 12.50 27.21 -9.91
N GLY A 48 11.45 26.55 -10.44
CA GLY A 48 11.51 25.13 -10.82
C GLY A 48 11.56 24.11 -9.67
N SER A 49 11.74 24.50 -8.41
CA SER A 49 11.96 23.58 -7.27
C SER A 49 10.84 22.56 -7.03
N CYS A 50 9.60 22.89 -7.39
CA CYS A 50 8.44 21.97 -7.27
C CYS A 50 8.26 21.05 -8.49
N LEU A 51 9.37 20.59 -9.07
CA LEU A 51 9.39 19.68 -10.20
C LEU A 51 8.79 18.33 -9.81
N VAL A 52 7.82 17.88 -10.61
CA VAL A 52 7.16 16.58 -10.45
C VAL A 52 7.01 15.89 -11.80
N GLU A 53 6.96 14.57 -11.78
CA GLU A 53 6.60 13.73 -12.91
C GLU A 53 5.16 13.24 -12.73
N VAL A 54 4.32 13.46 -13.74
CA VAL A 54 2.89 13.12 -13.70
C VAL A 54 2.60 11.96 -14.65
N THR A 55 2.21 10.82 -14.08
CA THR A 55 1.76 9.64 -14.83
C THR A 55 0.25 9.50 -14.69
N HIS A 56 -0.44 9.43 -15.83
CA HIS A 56 -1.90 9.24 -15.86
C HIS A 56 -2.20 7.74 -15.79
N LEU A 57 -3.02 7.32 -14.81
CA LEU A 57 -3.34 5.90 -14.61
C LEU A 57 -4.31 5.36 -15.67
N ASP A 58 -5.17 6.22 -16.22
CA ASP A 58 -6.00 5.93 -17.38
C ASP A 58 -5.53 6.77 -18.59
N PRO A 59 -4.95 6.15 -19.64
CA PRO A 59 -4.51 6.84 -20.84
C PRO A 59 -5.64 7.50 -21.65
N SER A 60 -6.89 7.04 -21.49
CA SER A 60 -8.05 7.51 -22.27
C SER A 60 -8.69 8.79 -21.73
N LEU A 61 -8.33 9.19 -20.50
CA LEU A 61 -8.86 10.38 -19.82
C LEU A 61 -7.84 11.54 -19.74
N ARG A 62 -6.80 11.53 -20.58
CA ARG A 62 -5.83 12.63 -20.63
C ARG A 62 -6.51 13.90 -21.10
N MET A 63 -6.67 14.84 -20.17
CA MET A 63 -7.29 16.12 -20.46
C MET A 63 -6.26 17.11 -21.02
N GLY A 64 -6.64 17.81 -22.09
CA GLY A 64 -5.79 18.83 -22.71
C GLY A 64 -5.45 19.97 -21.74
N LEU A 65 -4.27 20.56 -21.89
CA LEU A 65 -3.76 21.58 -20.99
C LEU A 65 -2.93 22.67 -21.67
N THR A 66 -2.90 23.82 -21.01
CA THR A 66 -2.03 24.93 -21.38
C THR A 66 -0.85 24.98 -20.41
N LEU A 67 0.37 24.93 -20.94
CA LEU A 67 1.57 25.29 -20.19
C LEU A 67 1.70 26.81 -20.17
N ASN A 68 1.97 27.37 -18.99
CA ASN A 68 2.30 28.78 -18.87
C ASN A 68 3.75 29.01 -19.37
N GLU A 69 4.04 30.16 -19.99
CA GLU A 69 5.38 30.51 -20.51
C GLU A 69 6.48 30.36 -19.45
N LYS A 70 6.18 30.77 -18.21
CA LYS A 70 7.10 30.62 -17.08
C LYS A 70 7.43 29.16 -16.78
N GLU A 71 6.43 28.29 -16.83
CA GLU A 71 6.60 26.85 -16.61
C GLU A 71 7.43 26.21 -17.73
N LYS A 72 7.13 26.56 -19.00
CA LYS A 72 7.87 26.05 -20.18
C LYS A 72 9.36 26.39 -20.09
N GLU A 73 9.67 27.66 -19.85
CA GLU A 73 11.05 28.13 -19.79
C GLU A 73 11.83 27.40 -18.69
N GLN A 74 11.23 27.23 -17.51
CA GLN A 74 11.87 26.50 -16.41
C GLN A 74 12.08 25.02 -16.74
N LEU A 75 11.08 24.33 -17.28
CA LEU A 75 11.21 22.92 -17.67
C LEU A 75 12.26 22.71 -18.78
N ARG A 76 12.38 23.67 -19.72
CA ARG A 76 13.43 23.70 -20.75
C ARG A 76 14.81 23.89 -20.13
N GLN A 77 14.99 24.87 -19.25
CA GLN A 77 16.26 25.13 -18.57
C GLN A 77 16.73 23.94 -17.72
N LEU A 78 15.81 23.21 -17.10
CA LEU A 78 16.09 21.99 -16.34
C LEU A 78 16.35 20.76 -17.24
N GLY A 79 16.17 20.87 -18.56
CA GLY A 79 16.36 19.78 -19.51
C GLY A 79 15.35 18.63 -19.34
N LYS A 80 14.16 18.93 -18.79
CA LYS A 80 13.13 17.91 -18.47
C LYS A 80 12.09 17.73 -19.57
N ILE A 81 12.00 18.68 -20.49
CA ILE A 81 11.15 18.59 -21.68
C ILE A 81 11.97 18.90 -22.92
N THR A 82 11.66 18.20 -24.00
CA THR A 82 12.25 18.42 -25.32
C THR A 82 11.49 19.47 -26.12
N GLU A 83 12.11 20.02 -27.16
CA GLU A 83 11.45 20.98 -28.07
C GLU A 83 10.23 20.36 -28.76
N ALA A 84 10.28 19.06 -29.06
CA ALA A 84 9.14 18.31 -29.60
C ALA A 84 7.99 18.16 -28.58
N GLU A 85 8.29 17.94 -27.29
CA GLU A 85 7.25 17.89 -26.25
C GLU A 85 6.63 19.27 -25.97
N ILE A 86 7.39 20.36 -26.16
CA ILE A 86 6.86 21.72 -26.08
C ILE A 86 5.89 21.97 -27.24
N GLU A 87 6.30 21.66 -28.47
CA GLU A 87 5.45 21.81 -29.66
C GLU A 87 4.17 20.96 -29.55
N GLU A 88 4.30 19.70 -29.13
CA GLU A 88 3.17 18.79 -28.91
C GLU A 88 2.18 19.36 -27.86
N ALA A 89 2.70 19.99 -26.81
CA ALA A 89 1.87 20.60 -25.79
C ALA A 89 1.21 21.92 -26.23
N GLU A 90 1.81 22.67 -27.17
CA GLU A 90 1.25 23.91 -27.72
C GLU A 90 0.24 23.68 -28.84
N VAL A 91 0.50 22.68 -29.69
CA VAL A 91 -0.29 22.39 -30.89
C VAL A 91 -1.43 21.42 -30.59
N ASN A 92 -1.17 20.39 -29.79
CA ASN A 92 -2.14 19.32 -29.52
C ASN A 92 -2.68 19.33 -28.08
N ASP A 93 -2.36 20.38 -27.30
CA ASP A 93 -2.74 20.53 -25.88
C ASP A 93 -2.31 19.33 -25.00
N MET A 94 -1.27 18.59 -25.40
CA MET A 94 -0.89 17.35 -24.73
C MET A 94 0.03 17.58 -23.52
N PRO A 95 -0.24 16.97 -22.34
CA PRO A 95 0.63 17.10 -21.17
C PRO A 95 2.05 16.58 -21.41
N PRO A 96 3.10 17.37 -21.12
CA PRO A 96 4.43 16.81 -20.94
C PRO A 96 4.48 16.00 -19.64
N ARG A 97 5.40 15.03 -19.58
CA ARG A 97 5.57 14.15 -18.40
C ARG A 97 6.00 14.91 -17.15
N TYR A 98 6.89 15.88 -17.30
CA TYR A 98 7.38 16.71 -16.20
C TYR A 98 6.61 18.02 -16.11
N ARG A 99 6.23 18.39 -14.89
CA ARG A 99 5.42 19.58 -14.57
C ARG A 99 5.93 20.27 -13.31
N LEU A 100 5.54 21.52 -13.12
CA LEU A 100 5.70 22.23 -11.85
C LEU A 100 4.41 22.10 -11.03
N ALA A 101 4.48 21.48 -9.85
CA ALA A 101 3.30 21.25 -9.01
C ALA A 101 2.56 22.56 -8.64
N CYS A 102 3.26 23.69 -8.59
CA CYS A 102 2.64 24.99 -8.34
C CYS A 102 1.84 25.56 -9.52
N GLN A 103 2.06 25.09 -10.74
CA GLN A 103 1.33 25.52 -11.95
C GLN A 103 0.34 24.44 -12.45
N TYR A 104 0.44 23.22 -11.93
CA TYR A 104 -0.46 22.13 -12.27
C TYR A 104 -1.82 22.30 -11.56
N PHE A 105 -2.89 22.47 -12.33
CA PHE A 105 -4.26 22.46 -11.83
C PHE A 105 -4.82 21.05 -11.85
N VAL A 106 -5.35 20.60 -10.71
CA VAL A 106 -5.93 19.25 -10.61
C VAL A 106 -7.24 19.20 -11.40
N ARG A 107 -7.34 18.23 -12.31
CA ARG A 107 -8.56 17.94 -13.08
C ARG A 107 -9.17 16.62 -12.63
N LYS A 108 -10.25 16.19 -13.28
CA LYS A 108 -10.96 14.94 -12.98
C LYS A 108 -10.25 13.75 -13.66
N GLU A 109 -9.01 13.50 -13.25
CA GLU A 109 -8.16 12.44 -13.79
C GLU A 109 -7.33 11.81 -12.67
N ASP A 110 -7.21 10.48 -12.68
CA ASP A 110 -6.46 9.74 -11.67
C ASP A 110 -4.98 9.69 -12.06
N ILE A 111 -4.12 10.23 -11.20
CA ILE A 111 -2.70 10.46 -11.50
C ILE A 111 -1.78 9.93 -10.40
N LEU A 112 -0.60 9.47 -10.81
CA LEU A 112 0.56 9.20 -9.98
C LEU A 112 1.57 10.33 -10.16
N VAL A 113 1.96 10.96 -9.06
CA VAL A 113 2.87 12.10 -9.00
C VAL A 113 4.16 11.64 -8.33
N THR A 114 5.25 11.60 -9.09
CA THR A 114 6.58 11.20 -8.60
C THR A 114 7.48 12.43 -8.47
N PHE A 115 8.23 12.56 -7.38
CA PHE A 115 9.16 13.69 -7.19
C PHE A 115 10.42 13.30 -6.40
N GLY A 116 11.52 14.02 -6.61
CA GLY A 116 12.83 13.69 -6.04
C GLY A 116 12.94 13.94 -4.53
N GLY A 117 12.25 14.96 -4.01
CA GLY A 117 12.40 15.42 -2.62
C GLY A 117 13.54 16.42 -2.45
N ASP A 118 13.72 16.94 -1.23
CA ASP A 118 14.83 17.83 -0.89
C ASP A 118 16.12 17.01 -0.75
N GLU A 119 17.13 17.29 -1.57
CA GLU A 119 18.42 16.55 -1.61
C GLU A 119 19.22 16.66 -0.30
N THR A 120 18.88 17.61 0.58
CA THR A 120 19.47 17.72 1.93
C THR A 120 18.91 16.69 2.90
N LEU A 121 17.76 16.10 2.60
CA LEU A 121 17.23 14.97 3.33
C LEU A 121 17.78 13.69 2.69
N PRO A 122 18.45 12.80 3.46
CA PRO A 122 18.85 11.51 2.92
C PRO A 122 17.60 10.80 2.38
N ALA A 123 17.72 10.16 1.21
CA ALA A 123 16.67 9.29 0.68
C ALA A 123 16.14 8.44 1.84
N GLN A 124 14.87 8.62 2.20
CA GLN A 124 14.31 7.82 3.25
C GLN A 124 14.26 6.42 2.66
N ARG A 125 14.95 5.47 3.32
CA ARG A 125 14.68 4.06 3.05
C ARG A 125 13.14 3.92 3.07
N PRO A 126 12.53 3.22 2.10
CA PRO A 126 11.08 3.03 2.08
C PRO A 126 10.70 2.68 3.51
N ALA A 127 9.71 3.37 4.08
CA ALA A 127 9.45 3.16 5.48
C ALA A 127 9.17 1.69 5.66
N THR A 128 10.16 1.03 6.25
CA THR A 128 9.99 0.12 7.33
C THR A 128 8.65 0.45 7.96
N THR A 129 7.66 -0.38 7.64
CA THR A 129 6.27 -0.28 8.10
C THR A 129 6.28 -0.08 9.61
N HIS A 130 5.18 0.35 10.23
CA HIS A 130 5.14 0.38 11.70
C HIS A 130 5.58 -0.95 12.34
N ALA A 131 5.46 -2.05 11.59
CA ALA A 131 6.00 -3.39 11.79
C ALA A 131 7.54 -3.55 11.82
N ALA A 132 8.31 -2.76 11.10
CA ALA A 132 9.74 -3.00 10.91
C ALA A 132 10.65 -2.78 12.14
N PRO A 133 10.39 -1.86 13.09
CA PRO A 133 11.04 -1.88 14.40
C PRO A 133 10.72 -3.16 15.19
N ILE A 134 9.57 -3.77 14.91
CA ILE A 134 9.06 -4.94 15.62
C ILE A 134 9.73 -6.23 15.06
N PHE A 135 10.02 -6.30 13.74
CA PHE A 135 10.64 -7.48 13.11
C PHE A 135 12.19 -7.48 13.02
N ASN A 136 12.88 -6.36 13.28
CA ASN A 136 14.30 -6.20 12.89
C ASN A 136 15.36 -6.96 13.73
N ASP A 137 15.10 -7.22 15.02
CA ASP A 137 16.14 -7.74 15.94
C ASP A 137 15.93 -9.20 16.37
N ARG A 138 14.78 -9.81 16.05
CA ARG A 138 14.42 -11.16 16.55
C ARG A 138 14.26 -12.22 15.46
N MET A 139 14.12 -11.82 14.20
CA MET A 139 13.76 -12.73 13.11
C MET A 139 14.93 -12.88 12.14
N GLU A 140 15.73 -13.93 12.30
CA GLU A 140 16.85 -14.22 11.41
C GLU A 140 16.40 -15.13 10.24
N LEU A 141 15.91 -14.53 9.16
CA LEU A 141 15.63 -15.24 7.90
C LEU A 141 16.92 -15.47 7.11
N ARG A 142 17.67 -16.53 7.45
CA ARG A 142 19.00 -16.83 6.87
C ARG A 142 18.93 -17.66 5.59
N SER A 143 17.77 -18.21 5.26
CA SER A 143 17.55 -19.06 4.09
C SER A 143 16.10 -19.05 3.63
N VAL A 144 15.87 -19.49 2.38
CA VAL A 144 14.52 -19.71 1.82
C VAL A 144 13.71 -20.67 2.69
N GLY A 145 14.35 -21.70 3.28
CA GLY A 145 13.69 -22.61 4.21
C GLY A 145 13.18 -21.93 5.47
N ASP A 146 13.91 -20.95 5.99
CA ASP A 146 13.48 -20.18 7.18
C ASP A 146 12.29 -19.28 6.81
N PHE A 147 12.34 -18.63 5.64
CA PHE A 147 11.23 -17.83 5.14
C PHE A 147 9.95 -18.66 4.95
N LEU A 148 10.05 -19.80 4.26
CA LEU A 148 8.90 -20.68 4.03
C LEU A 148 8.36 -21.28 5.32
N ALA A 149 9.23 -21.53 6.31
CA ALA A 149 8.78 -21.94 7.64
C ALA A 149 7.91 -20.88 8.33
N HIS A 150 8.27 -19.59 8.18
CA HIS A 150 7.44 -18.50 8.68
C HIS A 150 6.15 -18.35 7.89
N ALA A 151 6.22 -18.41 6.55
CA ALA A 151 5.02 -18.35 5.70
C ALA A 151 4.01 -19.45 6.07
N VAL A 152 4.46 -20.71 6.22
CA VAL A 152 3.60 -21.82 6.66
C VAL A 152 2.91 -21.52 7.99
N ALA A 153 3.62 -20.90 8.94
CA ALA A 153 3.02 -20.54 10.23
C ALA A 153 2.00 -19.39 10.11
N VAL A 154 2.27 -18.37 9.28
CA VAL A 154 1.31 -17.28 9.00
C VAL A 154 0.05 -17.84 8.35
N GLU A 155 0.18 -18.57 7.24
CA GLU A 155 -0.97 -19.08 6.50
C GLU A 155 -1.82 -20.07 7.31
N GLN A 156 -1.18 -20.90 8.14
CA GLN A 156 -1.90 -21.79 9.07
C GLN A 156 -2.67 -20.98 10.11
N SER A 157 -2.04 -19.97 10.70
CA SER A 157 -2.69 -19.12 11.69
C SER A 157 -3.83 -18.30 11.08
N ALA A 158 -3.71 -17.84 9.83
CA ALA A 158 -4.78 -17.16 9.10
C ALA A 158 -6.00 -18.07 8.93
N ALA A 159 -5.76 -19.29 8.43
CA ALA A 159 -6.81 -20.27 8.21
C ALA A 159 -7.56 -20.61 9.51
N ASP A 160 -6.81 -20.90 10.58
CA ASP A 160 -7.38 -21.25 11.89
C ASP A 160 -8.18 -20.07 12.46
N HIS A 161 -7.63 -18.84 12.39
CA HIS A 161 -8.33 -17.65 12.86
C HIS A 161 -9.65 -17.46 12.09
N PHE A 162 -9.64 -17.51 10.76
CA PHE A 162 -10.87 -17.37 9.97
C PHE A 162 -11.91 -18.46 10.24
N ASP A 163 -11.50 -19.70 10.52
CA ASP A 163 -12.43 -20.75 10.92
C ASP A 163 -13.12 -20.40 12.25
N GLU A 164 -12.36 -19.95 13.25
CA GLU A 164 -12.91 -19.48 14.53
C GLU A 164 -13.86 -18.28 14.34
N LEU A 165 -13.45 -17.32 13.50
CA LEU A 165 -14.27 -16.17 13.11
C LEU A 165 -15.60 -16.61 12.50
N ALA A 166 -15.54 -17.58 11.58
CA ALA A 166 -16.71 -18.11 10.89
C ALA A 166 -17.66 -18.84 11.85
N GLU A 167 -17.13 -19.68 12.75
CA GLU A 167 -17.93 -20.42 13.73
C GLU A 167 -18.67 -19.48 14.70
N SER A 168 -17.98 -18.47 15.21
CA SER A 168 -18.58 -17.46 16.10
C SER A 168 -19.70 -16.67 15.41
N MET A 169 -19.45 -16.20 14.18
CA MET A 169 -20.49 -15.52 13.39
C MET A 169 -21.68 -16.43 13.09
N ASP A 170 -21.43 -17.70 12.79
CA ASP A 170 -22.48 -18.69 12.52
C ASP A 170 -23.35 -18.96 13.76
N GLY A 171 -22.72 -19.06 14.93
CA GLY A 171 -23.36 -19.27 16.25
C GLY A 171 -24.25 -18.10 16.69
N CYS A 172 -23.88 -16.87 16.32
CA CYS A 172 -24.70 -15.67 16.54
C CYS A 172 -25.72 -15.41 15.41
N GLY A 173 -25.83 -16.30 14.42
CA GLY A 173 -26.80 -16.21 13.31
C GLY A 173 -26.37 -15.31 12.14
N ASN A 174 -25.14 -14.77 12.15
CA ASN A 174 -24.58 -13.91 11.10
C ASN A 174 -24.02 -14.73 9.93
N LYS A 175 -24.90 -15.44 9.21
CA LYS A 175 -24.51 -16.34 8.10
C LYS A 175 -23.72 -15.66 6.98
N GLU A 176 -24.01 -14.39 6.69
CA GLU A 176 -23.35 -13.61 5.62
C GLU A 176 -21.85 -13.40 5.91
N VAL A 177 -21.49 -12.98 7.13
CA VAL A 177 -20.10 -12.75 7.53
C VAL A 177 -19.39 -14.07 7.80
N ALA A 178 -20.10 -15.07 8.33
CA ALA A 178 -19.56 -16.41 8.49
C ALA A 178 -19.09 -17.00 7.14
N GLU A 179 -19.88 -16.80 6.07
CA GLU A 179 -19.51 -17.28 4.74
C GLU A 179 -18.28 -16.55 4.17
N LEU A 180 -18.17 -15.24 4.39
CA LEU A 180 -16.96 -14.49 4.04
C LEU A 180 -15.73 -15.09 4.71
N PHE A 181 -15.77 -15.34 6.02
CA PHE A 181 -14.64 -15.89 6.74
C PHE A 181 -14.30 -17.32 6.29
N ARG A 182 -15.28 -18.17 5.97
CA ARG A 182 -15.00 -19.48 5.35
C ARG A 182 -14.30 -19.35 3.99
N GLN A 183 -14.65 -18.34 3.19
CA GLN A 183 -13.97 -18.09 1.92
C GLN A 183 -12.51 -17.66 2.14
N LEU A 184 -12.27 -16.75 3.08
CA LEU A 184 -10.91 -16.31 3.43
C LEU A 184 -10.07 -17.46 4.01
N ALA A 185 -10.63 -18.28 4.91
CA ALA A 185 -9.99 -19.51 5.38
C ALA A 185 -9.62 -20.46 4.22
N GLY A 186 -10.50 -20.55 3.22
CA GLY A 186 -10.26 -21.31 2.00
C GLY A 186 -9.04 -20.81 1.22
N TYR A 187 -8.88 -19.48 1.07
CA TYR A 187 -7.71 -18.89 0.42
C TYR A 187 -6.43 -19.13 1.23
N SER A 188 -6.45 -18.89 2.54
CA SER A 188 -5.29 -19.14 3.41
C SER A 188 -4.84 -20.60 3.36
N ARG A 189 -5.77 -21.57 3.28
CA ARG A 189 -5.42 -22.99 3.12
C ARG A 189 -4.76 -23.30 1.77
N LEU A 190 -5.14 -22.61 0.70
CA LEU A 190 -4.46 -22.75 -0.60
C LEU A 190 -3.02 -22.21 -0.52
N HIS A 191 -2.84 -21.03 0.07
CA HIS A 191 -1.49 -20.45 0.26
C HIS A 191 -0.64 -21.33 1.18
N LEU A 192 -1.22 -21.88 2.25
CA LEU A 192 -0.57 -22.84 3.14
C LEU A 192 -0.11 -24.10 2.38
N GLN A 193 -0.95 -24.63 1.48
CA GLN A 193 -0.58 -25.77 0.66
C GLN A 193 0.60 -25.42 -0.24
N ASP A 194 0.53 -24.30 -0.95
CA ASP A 194 1.61 -23.83 -1.83
C ASP A 194 2.92 -23.59 -1.06
N ALA A 195 2.84 -22.98 0.12
CA ALA A 195 3.98 -22.76 1.00
C ALA A 195 4.57 -24.10 1.49
N LYS A 196 3.74 -25.08 1.85
CA LYS A 196 4.17 -26.43 2.24
C LYS A 196 4.78 -27.21 1.08
N GLU A 197 4.25 -27.09 -0.13
CA GLU A 197 4.80 -27.74 -1.33
C GLU A 197 6.19 -27.19 -1.66
N ARG A 198 6.34 -25.85 -1.66
CA ARG A 198 7.63 -25.18 -1.82
C ARG A 198 8.59 -25.52 -0.69
N ALA A 199 8.08 -25.60 0.54
CA ALA A 199 8.87 -25.99 1.71
C ALA A 199 9.29 -27.44 1.63
N SER A 200 8.47 -28.37 1.13
CA SER A 200 8.79 -29.82 1.11
C SER A 200 10.02 -30.19 0.29
N ALA A 201 10.40 -29.33 -0.68
CA ALA A 201 11.67 -29.44 -1.40
C ALA A 201 12.90 -29.09 -0.54
N ILE A 202 12.69 -28.54 0.65
CA ILE A 202 13.68 -28.04 1.61
C ILE A 202 13.39 -28.66 2.98
N ASP A 203 14.35 -29.29 3.64
CA ASP A 203 14.09 -29.79 5.00
C ASP A 203 13.90 -28.61 5.99
N VAL A 204 12.63 -28.26 6.23
CA VAL A 204 12.19 -27.20 7.15
C VAL A 204 11.85 -27.73 8.54
N THR A 205 12.05 -29.03 8.78
CA THR A 205 11.76 -29.66 10.06
C THR A 205 12.63 -29.04 11.16
N GLY A 206 12.00 -28.42 12.17
CA GLY A 206 12.70 -27.71 13.25
C GLY A 206 13.01 -26.24 12.98
N ARG A 207 12.54 -25.68 11.86
CA ARG A 207 12.69 -24.26 11.48
C ARG A 207 11.42 -23.42 11.69
N MET A 208 10.35 -24.04 12.19
CA MET A 208 9.10 -23.35 12.50
C MET A 208 9.38 -22.22 13.50
N PRO A 209 8.86 -21.00 13.25
CA PRO A 209 8.98 -19.92 14.22
C PRO A 209 8.29 -20.32 15.52
N LYS A 210 8.92 -20.01 16.63
CA LYS A 210 8.32 -20.11 17.96
C LYS A 210 7.50 -18.85 18.21
N GLU A 211 6.55 -18.92 19.15
CA GLU A 211 5.67 -17.78 19.51
C GLU A 211 6.44 -16.47 19.74
N TYR A 212 7.60 -16.52 20.41
CA TYR A 212 8.43 -15.35 20.71
C TYR A 212 9.26 -14.80 19.52
N ASP A 213 9.33 -15.53 18.41
CA ASP A 213 9.98 -15.07 17.18
C ASP A 213 9.12 -14.02 16.47
N TRP A 214 7.83 -13.96 16.82
CA TRP A 214 6.92 -12.93 16.35
C TRP A 214 7.02 -11.65 17.19
N PRO A 215 6.84 -10.48 16.57
CA PRO A 215 7.07 -9.22 17.26
C PRO A 215 6.14 -8.94 18.45
N ASP A 216 4.91 -9.45 18.39
CA ASP A 216 3.90 -9.35 19.46
C ASP A 216 3.83 -10.62 20.33
N MET A 217 4.79 -11.56 20.19
CA MET A 217 4.77 -12.90 20.81
C MET A 217 3.60 -13.80 20.38
N GLU A 218 2.88 -13.39 19.34
CA GLU A 218 1.78 -14.12 18.69
C GLU A 218 1.99 -14.10 17.18
N ALA A 219 1.54 -15.16 16.49
CA ALA A 219 1.50 -15.14 15.04
C ALA A 219 0.66 -13.93 14.55
N PRO A 220 0.98 -13.32 13.39
CA PRO A 220 0.35 -12.08 12.92
C PRO A 220 -1.19 -12.10 12.99
N GLU A 221 -1.75 -13.26 12.68
CA GLU A 221 -3.18 -13.51 12.55
C GLU A 221 -3.90 -13.83 13.86
N GLN A 222 -3.16 -14.13 14.93
CA GLN A 222 -3.77 -14.26 16.26
C GLN A 222 -4.09 -12.86 16.78
N THR A 223 -5.38 -12.60 16.99
CA THR A 223 -5.86 -11.37 17.59
C THR A 223 -6.56 -11.68 18.91
N GLU A 224 -5.97 -11.26 20.04
CA GLU A 224 -6.54 -11.38 21.41
C GLU A 224 -7.97 -10.80 21.58
N LEU A 225 -8.50 -10.08 20.57
CA LEU A 225 -9.86 -9.52 20.59
C LEU A 225 -10.98 -10.59 20.65
N TRP A 226 -10.62 -11.88 20.60
CA TRP A 226 -11.53 -13.01 20.44
C TRP A 226 -11.84 -13.80 21.73
N ALA A 227 -11.41 -13.31 22.90
CA ALA A 227 -11.71 -13.96 24.17
C ALA A 227 -13.15 -13.66 24.68
N GLY A 228 -14.16 -14.31 24.08
CA GLY A 228 -15.38 -14.72 24.81
C GLY A 228 -16.48 -13.69 25.05
N ASP A 229 -16.53 -12.57 24.32
CA ASP A 229 -17.63 -11.61 24.46
C ASP A 229 -18.77 -11.87 23.45
N SER A 230 -19.89 -12.41 23.95
CA SER A 230 -21.13 -12.62 23.17
C SER A 230 -21.82 -11.34 22.67
N SER A 231 -21.28 -10.15 22.99
CA SER A 231 -21.76 -8.85 22.50
C SER A 231 -21.05 -8.35 21.24
N LEU A 232 -20.05 -9.08 20.74
CA LEU A 232 -19.26 -8.69 19.56
C LEU A 232 -20.16 -8.51 18.32
N THR A 233 -20.07 -7.33 17.73
CA THR A 233 -20.82 -6.97 16.53
C THR A 233 -20.11 -7.51 15.29
N ARG A 234 -20.85 -7.64 14.17
CA ARG A 234 -20.27 -7.96 12.85
C ARG A 234 -19.06 -7.08 12.50
N SER A 235 -19.11 -5.80 12.91
CA SER A 235 -18.03 -4.84 12.68
C SER A 235 -16.75 -5.21 13.42
N ASP A 236 -16.86 -5.67 14.67
CA ASP A 236 -15.70 -6.02 15.49
C ASP A 236 -14.99 -7.26 14.94
N ALA A 237 -15.76 -8.26 14.47
CA ALA A 237 -15.20 -9.45 13.83
C ALA A 237 -14.44 -9.11 12.54
N LEU A 238 -15.00 -8.25 11.69
CA LEU A 238 -14.34 -7.79 10.47
C LEU A 238 -13.07 -6.97 10.77
N LYS A 239 -13.08 -6.16 11.84
CA LYS A 239 -11.92 -5.37 12.27
C LYS A 239 -10.81 -6.25 12.87
N ALA A 240 -11.17 -7.30 13.60
CA ALA A 240 -10.22 -8.29 14.10
C ALA A 240 -9.53 -9.02 12.94
N ALA A 241 -10.32 -9.52 11.97
CA ALA A 241 -9.81 -10.11 10.74
C ALA A 241 -8.86 -9.16 9.99
N LEU A 242 -9.27 -7.89 9.81
CA LEU A 242 -8.45 -6.90 9.12
C LEU A 242 -7.11 -6.68 9.82
N LYS A 243 -7.11 -6.68 11.15
CA LYS A 243 -5.88 -6.51 11.94
C LYS A 243 -4.91 -7.67 11.72
N GLY A 244 -5.41 -8.91 11.68
CA GLY A 244 -4.62 -10.09 11.35
C GLY A 244 -3.94 -9.93 9.98
N GLU A 245 -4.75 -9.86 8.92
CA GLU A 245 -4.29 -9.75 7.54
C GLU A 245 -3.36 -8.55 7.29
N THR A 246 -3.59 -7.44 8.00
CA THR A 246 -2.67 -6.28 7.94
C THR A 246 -1.29 -6.64 8.48
N ARG A 247 -1.20 -7.40 9.56
CA ARG A 247 0.08 -7.86 10.11
C ARG A 247 0.74 -8.89 9.20
N GLY A 248 -0.01 -9.81 8.60
CA GLY A 248 0.49 -10.73 7.56
C GLY A 248 1.09 -9.97 6.36
N PHE A 249 0.33 -9.01 5.82
CA PHE A 249 0.80 -8.09 4.78
C PHE A 249 2.08 -7.35 5.18
N GLU A 250 2.11 -6.79 6.39
CA GLU A 250 3.26 -6.03 6.90
C GLU A 250 4.51 -6.89 7.04
N PHE A 251 4.38 -8.15 7.45
CA PHE A 251 5.46 -9.12 7.52
C PHE A 251 6.07 -9.36 6.12
N TYR A 252 5.26 -9.76 5.14
CA TYR A 252 5.77 -10.02 3.79
C TYR A 252 6.31 -8.75 3.12
N HIS A 253 5.70 -7.59 3.37
CA HIS A 253 6.22 -6.31 2.93
C HIS A 253 7.62 -6.04 3.51
N TYR A 254 7.79 -6.18 4.82
CA TYR A 254 9.08 -5.99 5.48
C TYR A 254 10.16 -6.91 4.89
N VAL A 255 9.87 -8.20 4.72
CA VAL A 255 10.82 -9.16 4.16
C VAL A 255 11.21 -8.78 2.73
N ALA A 256 10.24 -8.40 1.89
CA ALA A 256 10.49 -8.00 0.50
C ALA A 256 11.38 -6.75 0.39
N GLU A 257 11.28 -5.81 1.32
CA GLU A 257 12.07 -4.58 1.28
C GLU A 257 13.45 -4.73 1.94
N THR A 258 13.61 -5.61 2.92
CA THR A 258 14.83 -5.68 3.75
C THR A 258 15.77 -6.84 3.44
N THR A 259 15.27 -7.97 2.91
CA THR A 259 16.13 -9.12 2.63
C THR A 259 17.21 -8.78 1.59
N ALA A 260 18.38 -9.40 1.67
CA ALA A 260 19.41 -9.33 0.64
C ALA A 260 19.25 -10.44 -0.43
N ASP A 261 18.54 -11.52 -0.09
CA ASP A 261 18.36 -12.69 -0.95
C ASP A 261 17.28 -12.43 -2.00
N ALA A 262 17.64 -12.59 -3.28
CA ALA A 262 16.74 -12.31 -4.40
C ALA A 262 15.55 -13.29 -4.49
N GLU A 263 15.73 -14.54 -4.07
CA GLU A 263 14.68 -15.56 -4.08
C GLU A 263 13.67 -15.29 -2.97
N ILE A 264 14.14 -15.05 -1.74
CA ILE A 264 13.27 -14.63 -0.62
C ILE A 264 12.51 -13.36 -0.98
N ARG A 265 13.16 -12.40 -1.64
CA ARG A 265 12.52 -11.16 -2.10
C ARG A 265 11.38 -11.42 -3.09
N ALA A 266 11.61 -12.32 -4.04
CA ALA A 266 10.60 -12.67 -5.05
C ALA A 266 9.39 -13.33 -4.39
N LEU A 267 9.62 -14.32 -3.53
CA LEU A 267 8.58 -15.01 -2.78
C LEU A 267 7.78 -14.05 -1.90
N ALA A 268 8.45 -13.22 -1.10
CA ALA A 268 7.77 -12.26 -0.23
C ALA A 268 6.90 -11.25 -1.01
N LYS A 269 7.27 -10.90 -2.26
CA LYS A 269 6.43 -10.06 -3.13
C LYS A 269 5.18 -10.76 -3.62
N GLU A 270 5.23 -12.08 -3.84
CA GLU A 270 4.05 -12.89 -4.20
C GLU A 270 3.06 -12.91 -3.04
N PHE A 271 3.48 -13.40 -1.88
CA PHE A 271 2.63 -13.46 -0.67
C PHE A 271 2.09 -12.08 -0.28
N ARG A 272 2.92 -11.02 -0.31
CA ARG A 272 2.45 -9.65 -0.06
C ARG A 272 1.29 -9.22 -0.96
N LYS A 273 1.29 -9.65 -2.22
CA LYS A 273 0.23 -9.31 -3.17
C LYS A 273 -1.07 -10.03 -2.82
N GLU A 274 -0.97 -11.27 -2.36
CA GLU A 274 -2.11 -12.09 -1.92
C GLU A 274 -2.76 -11.49 -0.67
N GLU A 275 -1.97 -11.20 0.36
CA GLU A 275 -2.44 -10.53 1.59
C GLU A 275 -3.10 -9.17 1.31
N GLN A 276 -2.56 -8.42 0.36
CA GLN A 276 -3.15 -7.13 -0.03
C GLN A 276 -4.58 -7.29 -0.57
N GLU A 277 -4.89 -8.39 -1.26
CA GLU A 277 -6.24 -8.65 -1.75
C GLU A 277 -7.20 -9.00 -0.60
N HIS A 278 -6.76 -9.76 0.40
CA HIS A 278 -7.56 -10.03 1.59
C HIS A 278 -7.87 -8.76 2.39
N VAL A 279 -6.86 -7.92 2.63
CA VAL A 279 -7.03 -6.59 3.26
C VAL A 279 -8.07 -5.77 2.52
N LYS A 280 -7.99 -5.67 1.18
CA LYS A 280 -8.98 -4.93 0.37
C LYS A 280 -10.38 -5.52 0.47
N ILE A 281 -10.52 -6.85 0.53
CA ILE A 281 -11.82 -7.50 0.73
C ILE A 281 -12.40 -7.06 2.07
N LEU A 282 -11.65 -7.17 3.15
CA LEU A 282 -12.11 -6.83 4.50
C LEU A 282 -12.43 -5.34 4.65
N GLU A 283 -11.61 -4.44 4.10
CA GLU A 283 -11.89 -2.99 4.07
C GLU A 283 -13.23 -2.68 3.39
N ARG A 284 -13.52 -3.31 2.24
CA ARG A 284 -14.79 -3.12 1.53
C ARG A 284 -15.98 -3.58 2.37
N TRP A 285 -15.85 -4.72 3.06
CA TRP A 285 -16.90 -5.24 3.93
C TRP A 285 -17.14 -4.34 5.15
N ILE A 286 -16.09 -3.83 5.78
CA ILE A 286 -16.19 -2.88 6.89
C ILE A 286 -16.93 -1.61 6.45
N ILE A 287 -16.56 -1.03 5.31
CA ILE A 287 -17.24 0.17 4.78
C ILE A 287 -18.73 -0.09 4.55
N GLN A 288 -19.08 -1.25 3.98
CA GLN A 288 -20.49 -1.62 3.76
C GLN A 288 -21.25 -1.79 5.08
N GLU A 289 -20.64 -2.43 6.08
CA GLU A 289 -21.25 -2.64 7.38
C GLU A 289 -21.44 -1.31 8.14
N GLU A 290 -20.46 -0.42 8.10
CA GLU A 290 -20.56 0.92 8.68
C GLU A 290 -21.60 1.78 7.96
N ALA A 291 -21.76 1.64 6.64
CA ALA A 291 -22.83 2.31 5.91
C ALA A 291 -24.22 1.78 6.29
N ARG A 292 -24.36 0.46 6.50
CA ARG A 292 -25.61 -0.17 6.97
C ARG A 292 -25.98 0.29 8.39
N ALA A 293 -25.01 0.43 9.28
CA ALA A 293 -25.24 0.88 10.66
C ALA A 293 -25.68 2.36 10.76
N ASN A 294 -25.35 3.17 9.76
CA ASN A 294 -25.68 4.60 9.72
C ASN A 294 -26.95 4.93 8.90
N ALA A 295 -27.64 3.92 8.36
CA ALA A 295 -28.87 4.05 7.56
C ALA A 295 -30.12 3.77 8.40
#